data_AF-A0A1F8PIH9-F1
#
_entry.id   AF-A0A1F8PIH9-F1
#
_cell.length_a   1.000
_cell.length_b   1.000
_cell.length_c   1.000
_cell.angle_alpha   90.00
_cell.angle_beta   90.00
_cell.angle_gamma   90.00
#
_symmetry.space_group_name_H-M   'P 1'
#
loop_
_entity.id
_entity.type
_entity.pdbx_description
1 polymer ?
#
loop_
_entity_poly.entity_id
_entity_poly.type
_entity_poly.pdbx_seq_one_letter_code
_entity_poly.pdbx_strand_id
1 'polypeptide(L)'
;MRERLGDAVYEFSQLHSGVHPQAAVGPHQCPNPLYRRLIEHSYSSNIHVHIGPPAYAVDYNHYWMHCTGDIRTATFRVGDTLVHERGHLTALDHPAVLAIAAKYPDRPGLAPAPRSY
;
A
#
# COMPACT_ATOMS: atom_id res chain seq x y z
N MET A 1 -0.59 36.75 -8.18
CA MET A 1 0.17 35.49 -8.08
C MET A 1 -0.85 34.41 -7.74
N ARG A 2 -1.08 33.38 -8.56
CA ARG A 2 -1.91 32.24 -8.12
C ARG A 2 -1.11 31.50 -7.07
N GLU A 3 -1.68 31.28 -5.88
CA GLU A 3 -1.07 30.40 -4.88
C GLU A 3 -0.78 29.06 -5.55
N ARG A 4 0.51 28.75 -5.68
CA ARG A 4 0.97 27.42 -6.03
C ARG A 4 1.13 26.69 -4.71
N LEU A 5 0.56 25.48 -4.64
CA LEU A 5 0.78 24.44 -3.63
C LEU A 5 1.07 25.01 -2.21
N GLY A 6 0.02 25.26 -1.42
CA GLY A 6 0.18 25.78 -0.05
C GLY A 6 0.86 24.79 0.91
N ASP A 7 1.28 25.27 2.07
CA ASP A 7 2.09 24.51 3.05
C ASP A 7 1.42 23.20 3.52
N ALA A 8 0.09 23.13 3.48
CA ALA A 8 -0.69 21.93 3.76
C ALA A 8 -0.29 20.73 2.89
N VAL A 9 0.37 20.96 1.74
CA VAL A 9 0.87 19.89 0.89
C VAL A 9 1.91 19.01 1.58
N TYR A 10 2.64 19.53 2.58
CA TYR A 10 3.65 18.77 3.31
C TYR A 10 3.06 17.95 4.47
N GLU A 11 1.74 18.00 4.69
CA GLU A 11 1.06 17.23 5.72
C GLU A 11 0.96 15.76 5.35
N PHE A 12 1.30 14.87 6.30
CA PHE A 12 1.05 13.44 6.21
C PHE A 12 -0.37 13.11 6.68
N SER A 13 -1.36 13.48 5.87
CA SER A 13 -2.78 13.35 6.25
C SER A 13 -3.39 12.00 5.89
N GLN A 14 -2.69 11.15 5.13
CA GLN A 14 -3.14 9.79 4.82
C GLN A 14 -2.04 8.77 5.09
N LEU A 15 -2.36 7.82 5.96
CA LEU A 15 -1.57 6.64 6.26
C LEU A 15 -2.46 5.42 6.02
N HIS A 16 -2.06 4.54 5.11
CA HIS A 16 -2.73 3.27 4.89
C HIS A 16 -1.74 2.22 4.41
N SER A 17 -2.21 1.05 3.99
CA SER A 17 -1.34 -0.04 3.58
C SER A 17 -1.95 -0.82 2.43
N GLY A 18 -1.09 -1.46 1.64
CA GLY A 18 -1.55 -2.51 0.75
C GLY A 18 -2.13 -3.68 1.55
N VAL A 19 -3.00 -4.46 0.92
CA VAL A 19 -3.62 -5.63 1.54
C VAL A 19 -3.48 -6.88 0.68
N HIS A 20 -2.98 -6.74 -0.54
CA HIS A 20 -2.85 -7.86 -1.45
C HIS A 20 -1.60 -8.68 -1.06
N PRO A 21 -1.73 -9.96 -0.70
CA PRO A 21 -0.64 -10.75 -0.10
C PRO A 21 0.51 -11.07 -1.06
N GLN A 22 0.32 -10.89 -2.38
CA GLN A 22 1.35 -11.19 -3.40
C GLN A 22 1.40 -10.17 -4.53
N ALA A 23 1.25 -8.88 -4.23
CA ALA A 23 1.32 -7.83 -5.26
C ALA A 23 2.79 -7.51 -5.62
N ALA A 24 3.51 -8.49 -6.17
CA ALA A 24 4.90 -8.34 -6.59
C ALA A 24 5.10 -9.05 -7.93
N VAL A 25 5.59 -8.30 -8.92
CA VAL A 25 5.84 -8.82 -10.27
C VAL A 25 7.22 -8.41 -10.75
N GLY A 26 7.92 -9.33 -11.40
CA GLY A 26 9.24 -9.05 -11.97
C GLY A 26 9.15 -8.19 -13.24
N PRO A 27 10.24 -7.53 -13.65
CA PRO A 27 10.29 -6.76 -14.90
C PRO A 27 9.94 -7.59 -16.15
N HIS A 28 10.21 -8.90 -16.15
CA HIS A 28 9.85 -9.80 -17.24
C HIS A 28 8.34 -10.08 -17.34
N GLN A 29 7.61 -9.98 -16.22
CA GLN A 29 6.14 -10.14 -16.16
C GLN A 29 5.43 -8.82 -16.46
N CYS A 30 6.02 -7.69 -16.02
CA CYS A 30 5.51 -6.35 -16.28
C CYS A 30 6.68 -5.39 -16.63
N PRO A 31 6.99 -5.24 -17.93
CA PRO A 31 8.12 -4.40 -18.38
C PRO A 31 7.91 -2.92 -18.07
N ASN A 32 6.66 -2.43 -18.08
CA ASN A 32 6.35 -1.04 -17.80
C ASN A 32 6.53 -0.75 -16.29
N PRO A 33 7.49 0.12 -15.91
CA PRO A 33 7.78 0.40 -14.50
C PRO A 33 6.63 1.09 -13.77
N LEU A 34 5.81 1.89 -14.46
CA LEU A 34 4.67 2.58 -13.85
C LEU A 34 3.56 1.61 -13.48
N TYR A 35 3.26 0.64 -14.34
CA TYR A 35 2.27 -0.40 -14.06
C TYR A 35 2.76 -1.36 -12.98
N ARG A 36 4.04 -1.74 -13.03
CA ARG A 36 4.65 -2.53 -11.96
C ARG A 36 4.56 -1.81 -10.62
N ARG A 37 4.84 -0.50 -10.58
CA ARG A 37 4.72 0.33 -9.36
C ARG A 37 3.30 0.32 -8.79
N LEU A 38 2.26 0.41 -9.62
CA LEU A 38 0.86 0.35 -9.19
C LEU A 38 0.49 -1.00 -8.59
N ILE A 39 0.92 -2.10 -9.22
CA ILE A 39 0.71 -3.47 -8.70
C ILE A 39 1.41 -3.59 -7.35
N GLU A 40 2.69 -3.24 -7.32
CA GLU A 40 3.53 -3.25 -6.14
C GLU A 40 2.97 -2.41 -5.00
N HIS A 41 2.38 -1.26 -5.29
CA HIS A 41 1.73 -0.41 -4.31
C HIS A 41 0.59 -1.12 -3.58
N SER A 42 -0.07 -2.13 -4.18
CA SER A 42 -1.11 -2.90 -3.48
C SER A 42 -0.56 -3.97 -2.52
N TYR A 43 0.76 -4.17 -2.46
CA TYR A 43 1.37 -5.26 -1.71
C TYR A 43 1.19 -5.08 -0.20
N SER A 44 0.77 -6.14 0.49
CA SER A 44 0.55 -6.15 1.94
C SER A 44 1.74 -5.71 2.79
N SER A 45 2.97 -5.82 2.28
CA SER A 45 4.16 -5.33 2.99
C SER A 45 4.33 -3.82 2.96
N ASN A 46 3.59 -3.12 2.10
CA ASN A 46 3.72 -1.68 1.94
C ASN A 46 2.87 -0.92 2.97
N ILE A 47 3.54 -0.08 3.73
CA ILE A 47 2.94 1.03 4.46
C ILE A 47 3.03 2.27 3.57
N HIS A 48 1.90 2.90 3.29
CA HIS A 48 1.79 4.06 2.43
C HIS A 48 1.67 5.33 3.27
N VAL A 49 2.60 6.25 3.05
CA VAL A 49 2.54 7.61 3.58
C VAL A 49 2.33 8.57 2.42
N HIS A 50 1.34 9.44 2.54
CA HIS A 50 1.00 10.36 1.46
C HIS A 50 1.15 11.80 1.91
N ILE A 51 1.57 12.63 0.96
CA ILE A 51 1.56 14.09 1.07
C ILE A 51 0.78 14.68 -0.10
N GLY A 52 0.22 15.86 0.12
CA GLY A 52 -0.64 16.55 -0.84
C GLY A 52 -1.91 15.81 -1.29
N PRO A 53 -2.55 14.94 -0.48
CA PRO A 53 -3.90 14.50 -0.85
C PRO A 53 -4.84 15.72 -0.81
N PRO A 54 -5.79 15.83 -1.76
CA PRO A 54 -6.69 16.96 -1.78
C PRO A 54 -7.60 16.94 -0.55
N ALA A 55 -7.88 18.11 0.01
CA ALA A 55 -9.13 18.29 0.73
C ALA A 55 -10.27 18.09 -0.28
N TYR A 56 -11.34 17.40 0.10
CA TYR A 56 -12.54 17.27 -0.73
C TYR A 56 -13.15 18.66 -0.96
N ALA A 57 -12.72 19.35 -2.02
CA ALA A 57 -13.22 20.65 -2.43
C ALA A 57 -13.83 20.51 -3.83
N VAL A 58 -15.13 20.82 -3.92
CA VAL A 58 -15.96 20.58 -5.10
C VAL A 58 -15.64 21.54 -6.26
N ASP A 59 -14.88 22.60 -5.99
CA ASP A 59 -14.62 23.72 -6.89
C ASP A 59 -13.19 23.78 -7.44
N TYR A 60 -12.32 22.84 -7.07
CA TYR A 60 -10.90 22.93 -7.40
C TYR A 60 -10.51 22.06 -8.62
N ASN A 61 -10.16 22.74 -9.72
CA ASN A 61 -10.01 22.17 -11.07
C ASN A 61 -8.54 22.19 -11.60
N HIS A 62 -7.53 21.97 -10.76
CA HIS A 62 -6.11 22.04 -11.16
C HIS A 62 -5.24 20.86 -10.72
N TYR A 63 -4.13 20.64 -11.44
CA TYR A 63 -3.11 19.62 -11.15
C TYR A 63 -2.64 19.69 -9.68
N TRP A 64 -2.81 18.59 -8.96
CA TRP A 64 -2.35 18.44 -7.58
C TRP A 64 -1.13 17.54 -7.50
N MET A 65 -0.15 17.96 -6.72
CA MET A 65 0.94 17.09 -6.33
C MET A 65 0.40 16.10 -5.29
N HIS A 66 0.35 14.83 -5.67
CA HIS A 66 0.09 13.73 -4.75
C HIS A 66 1.30 12.80 -4.81
N CYS A 67 2.00 12.68 -3.67
CA CYS A 67 3.18 11.84 -3.60
C CYS A 67 2.97 10.77 -2.53
N THR A 68 3.28 9.53 -2.91
CA THR A 68 3.21 8.38 -2.01
C THR A 68 4.60 7.81 -1.78
N GLY A 69 4.98 7.73 -0.51
CA GLY A 69 6.13 6.96 -0.05
C GLY A 69 5.70 5.57 0.43
N ASP A 70 6.44 4.54 0.03
CA ASP A 70 6.22 3.17 0.49
C ASP A 70 7.34 2.73 1.43
N ILE A 71 6.96 2.14 2.56
CA ILE A 71 7.88 1.54 3.53
C ILE A 71 7.57 0.03 3.61
N ARG A 72 8.55 -0.81 3.28
CA ARG A 72 8.34 -2.26 3.04
C ARG A 72 8.76 -3.21 4.15
N THR A 73 9.73 -2.81 4.96
CA THR A 73 10.41 -3.72 5.92
C THR A 73 10.26 -3.25 7.36
N ALA A 74 9.37 -2.30 7.61
CA ALA A 74 9.16 -1.72 8.93
C ALA A 74 8.40 -2.67 9.87
N THR A 75 8.64 -2.49 11.16
CA THR A 75 7.73 -2.95 12.21
C THR A 75 6.87 -1.76 12.60
N PHE A 76 5.54 -1.92 12.52
CA PHE A 76 4.59 -0.84 12.73
C PHE A 76 3.53 -1.23 13.77
N ARG A 77 3.27 -0.33 14.71
CA ARG A 77 2.29 -0.49 15.78
C ARG A 77 1.34 0.69 15.82
N VAL A 78 0.09 0.43 16.18
CA VAL A 78 -0.92 1.45 16.52
C VAL A 78 -1.29 1.26 17.98
N GLY A 79 -0.80 2.16 18.84
CA GLY A 79 -0.78 1.91 20.28
C GLY A 79 0.01 0.63 20.57
N ASP A 80 -0.59 -0.30 21.30
CA ASP A 80 0.02 -1.60 21.62
C ASP A 80 -0.15 -2.66 20.53
N THR A 81 -1.03 -2.42 19.54
CA THR A 81 -1.38 -3.38 18.49
C THR A 81 -0.28 -3.44 17.42
N LEU A 82 0.28 -4.64 17.21
CA LEU A 82 1.23 -4.91 16.13
C LEU A 82 0.49 -5.10 14.80
N VAL A 83 0.72 -4.18 13.86
CA VAL A 83 0.08 -4.18 12.53
C VAL A 83 1.01 -4.79 11.48
N HIS A 84 2.28 -4.35 11.45
CA HIS A 84 3.32 -4.96 10.63
C HIS A 84 4.48 -5.44 11.47
N GLU A 85 5.00 -6.63 11.18
CA GLU A 85 6.25 -7.15 11.74
C GLU A 85 7.28 -7.31 10.61
N ARG A 86 8.29 -6.44 10.56
CA ARG A 86 9.35 -6.47 9.52
C ARG A 86 8.80 -6.60 8.09
N GLY A 87 7.71 -5.89 7.78
CA GLY A 87 7.05 -5.94 6.48
C GLY A 87 5.97 -7.01 6.33
N HIS A 88 5.72 -7.85 7.34
CA HIS A 88 4.61 -8.80 7.33
C HIS A 88 3.35 -8.17 7.94
N LEU A 89 2.25 -8.09 7.20
CA LEU A 89 0.96 -7.62 7.70
C LEU A 89 0.33 -8.70 8.58
N THR A 90 0.26 -8.48 9.90
CA THR A 90 -0.20 -9.48 10.88
C THR A 90 -1.66 -9.92 10.67
N ALA A 91 -2.48 -9.06 10.06
CA ALA A 91 -3.86 -9.38 9.72
C ALA A 91 -3.99 -10.57 8.74
N LEU A 92 -2.95 -10.88 7.96
CA LEU A 92 -2.95 -12.03 7.05
C LEU A 92 -2.99 -13.37 7.80
N ASP A 93 -2.53 -13.41 9.04
CA ASP A 93 -2.55 -14.61 9.90
C ASP A 93 -3.84 -14.75 10.69
N HIS A 94 -4.76 -13.78 10.57
CA HIS A 94 -6.01 -13.82 11.33
C HIS A 94 -6.85 -15.05 10.91
N PRO A 95 -7.39 -15.85 11.85
CA PRO A 95 -8.12 -17.07 11.53
C PRO A 95 -9.25 -16.89 10.52
N ALA A 96 -9.96 -15.76 10.56
CA ALA A 96 -11.01 -15.46 9.58
C ALA A 96 -10.45 -15.25 8.15
N VAL A 97 -9.27 -14.64 8.00
CA VAL A 97 -8.62 -14.45 6.69
C VAL A 97 -8.16 -15.81 6.15
N LEU A 98 -7.53 -16.61 6.99
CA LEU A 98 -7.11 -17.98 6.64
C LEU A 98 -8.31 -18.86 6.26
N ALA A 99 -9.43 -18.75 6.97
CA ALA A 99 -10.66 -19.48 6.65
C ALA A 99 -11.28 -19.09 5.31
N ILE A 100 -11.13 -17.82 4.89
CA ILE A 100 -11.54 -17.39 3.54
C ILE A 100 -10.55 -17.92 2.49
N ALA A 101 -9.24 -17.82 2.74
CA ALA A 101 -8.22 -18.33 1.83
C ALA A 101 -8.39 -19.84 1.56
N ALA A 102 -8.73 -20.61 2.59
CA ALA A 102 -8.97 -22.05 2.49
C ALA A 102 -10.15 -22.43 1.56
N LYS A 103 -11.08 -21.51 1.28
CA LYS A 103 -12.16 -21.73 0.29
C LYS A 103 -11.66 -21.70 -1.15
N TYR A 104 -10.43 -21.23 -1.37
CA TYR A 104 -9.87 -20.94 -2.69
C TYR A 104 -8.43 -21.45 -2.83
N PRO A 105 -8.17 -22.76 -2.64
CA PRO A 105 -6.81 -23.30 -2.58
C PRO A 105 -6.00 -23.07 -3.86
N ASP A 106 -6.66 -23.02 -5.02
CA ASP A 106 -6.01 -22.91 -6.33
C ASP A 106 -5.96 -21.48 -6.88
N ARG A 107 -6.39 -20.47 -6.10
CA ARG A 107 -6.34 -19.09 -6.60
C ARG A 107 -4.90 -18.58 -6.59
N PRO A 108 -4.40 -18.09 -7.74
CA PRO A 108 -3.09 -17.46 -7.80
C PRO A 108 -3.02 -16.32 -6.79
N GLY A 109 -1.89 -16.20 -6.09
CA GLY A 109 -1.69 -15.07 -5.18
C GLY A 109 -2.11 -15.30 -3.73
N LEU A 110 -2.78 -16.41 -3.37
CA LEU A 110 -3.30 -16.62 -2.01
C LEU A 110 -2.38 -17.41 -1.05
N ALA A 111 -1.22 -17.89 -1.51
CA ALA A 111 -0.26 -18.53 -0.61
C ALA A 111 0.39 -17.49 0.33
N PRO A 112 0.82 -17.87 1.55
CA PRO A 112 1.54 -16.97 2.45
C PRO A 112 2.83 -16.45 1.80
N ALA A 113 3.18 -15.20 2.10
CA ALA A 113 4.49 -14.65 1.78
C ALA A 113 5.56 -15.19 2.76
N PRO A 114 6.83 -15.30 2.35
CA PRO A 114 7.35 -15.11 1.00
C PRO A 114 7.30 -16.41 0.17
N ARG A 115 6.91 -16.32 -1.12
CA ARG A 115 7.31 -17.31 -2.11
C ARG A 115 8.78 -17.04 -2.44
N SER A 116 9.67 -17.97 -2.12
CA SER A 116 11.01 -17.99 -2.70
C SER A 116 10.87 -18.04 -4.22
N TYR A 117 11.45 -17.06 -4.92
CA TYR A 117 11.60 -17.10 -6.37
C TYR A 117 12.59 -18.20 -6.77
#